data_AF-A0A8R2NTC6-F1
#
_entry.id   AF-A0A8R2NTC6-F1
#
_cell.length_a   1.000
_cell.length_b   1.000
_cell.length_c   1.000
_cell.angle_alpha   90.00
_cell.angle_beta   90.00
_cell.angle_gamma   90.00
#
_symmetry.space_group_name_H-M   'P 1'
#
loop_
_entity.id
_entity.type
_entity.pdbx_description
1 polymer ?
#
loop_
_entity_poly.entity_id
_entity_poly.type
_entity_poly.pdbx_seq_one_letter_code
_entity_poly.pdbx_strand_id
1 'polypeptide(L)'
;MHILWPTNVKYDNILLFISDAAPYMKKAGSTIQTLYPNIIHLTCLAHACHNVCEEVRAYYKNVDQLISEMKKTFLKCPKRIAVLKEKCPELPNPPRPIITRWGTWINAVKYYCTNFNELKSIIEEFEEESECVRAAKRLFKMPSIQSNLVYIVSNFGFLPDTITKLETRGVLLSKSVDIVNNIQIKLEECNGEIAKLILDKFNKVISKNKGWGNIKNINQVLIGETTTDDDLSSSNLNLDNYLSMKYAPITSVDVERSFSMYKNILTSNRNRFTEDNLSKYMVVNFFFNTN
;
A
#
# COMPACT_ATOMS: atom_id res chain seq x y z
N MET A 1 -26.38 1.93 15.56
CA MET A 1 -25.96 0.69 16.24
C MET A 1 -27.11 -0.28 16.53
N HIS A 2 -28.36 0.17 16.75
CA HIS A 2 -29.52 -0.73 16.95
C HIS A 2 -29.78 -1.75 15.82
N ILE A 3 -29.28 -1.49 14.60
CA ILE A 3 -29.35 -2.46 13.48
C ILE A 3 -28.39 -3.64 13.67
N LEU A 4 -27.19 -3.41 14.22
CA LEU A 4 -26.20 -4.46 14.47
C LEU A 4 -26.38 -5.11 15.86
N TRP A 5 -26.79 -4.31 16.84
CA TRP A 5 -27.06 -4.72 18.21
C TRP A 5 -28.37 -4.10 18.71
N PRO A 6 -29.50 -4.81 18.57
CA PRO A 6 -30.83 -4.28 18.88
C PRO A 6 -31.01 -3.86 20.34
N THR A 7 -30.40 -4.61 21.26
CA THR A 7 -30.54 -4.42 22.70
C THR A 7 -29.43 -3.54 23.27
N ASN A 8 -28.18 -4.02 23.28
CA ASN A 8 -27.03 -3.30 23.82
C ASN A 8 -25.77 -3.55 22.97
N VAL A 9 -24.88 -2.56 22.94
CA VAL A 9 -23.57 -2.66 22.28
C VAL A 9 -22.75 -3.79 22.91
N LYS A 10 -22.29 -4.75 22.10
CA LYS A 10 -21.46 -5.86 22.57
C LYS A 10 -19.99 -5.47 22.45
N TYR A 11 -19.50 -4.69 23.41
CA TYR A 11 -18.12 -4.18 23.44
C TYR A 11 -17.08 -5.30 23.31
N ASP A 12 -17.32 -6.45 23.93
CA ASP A 12 -16.41 -7.60 23.92
C ASP A 12 -16.29 -8.29 22.55
N ASN A 13 -17.24 -8.03 21.65
CA ASN A 13 -17.25 -8.58 20.29
C ASN A 13 -16.44 -7.72 19.30
N ILE A 14 -15.91 -6.57 19.73
CA ILE A 14 -15.05 -5.72 18.91
C ILE A 14 -13.60 -6.09 19.18
N LEU A 15 -13.02 -6.85 18.25
CA LEU A 15 -11.71 -7.47 18.45
C LEU A 15 -10.56 -6.75 17.75
N LEU A 16 -10.86 -5.98 16.70
CA LEU A 16 -9.83 -5.39 15.86
C LEU A 16 -10.20 -3.98 15.42
N PHE A 17 -9.28 -3.05 15.63
CA PHE A 17 -9.33 -1.70 15.07
C PHE A 17 -8.12 -1.50 14.16
N ILE A 18 -8.37 -1.31 12.86
CA ILE A 18 -7.32 -1.09 11.87
C ILE A 18 -7.32 0.36 11.42
N SER A 19 -6.17 1.02 11.47
CA SER A 19 -6.00 2.41 11.03
C SER A 19 -4.74 2.60 10.19
N ASP A 20 -4.55 3.79 9.63
CA ASP A 20 -3.22 4.20 9.20
C ASP A 20 -2.26 4.38 10.39
N ALA A 21 -0.98 4.62 10.10
CA ALA A 21 0.05 4.81 11.11
C ALA A 21 0.24 6.28 11.55
N ALA A 22 -0.68 7.18 11.21
CA ALA A 22 -0.59 8.59 11.55
C ALA A 22 -0.59 8.77 13.08
N PRO A 23 0.14 9.78 13.61
CA PRO A 23 0.25 9.97 15.06
C PRO A 23 -1.10 10.08 15.79
N TYR A 24 -2.07 10.79 15.19
CA TYR A 24 -3.39 10.97 15.78
C TYR A 24 -4.21 9.68 15.75
N MET A 25 -4.13 8.87 14.68
CA MET A 25 -4.80 7.56 14.61
C MET A 25 -4.25 6.58 15.64
N LYS A 26 -2.93 6.60 15.87
CA LYS A 26 -2.31 5.79 16.95
C LYS A 26 -2.79 6.22 18.34
N LYS A 27 -2.87 7.53 18.58
CA LYS A 27 -3.41 8.05 19.85
C LYS A 27 -4.88 7.66 20.03
N ALA A 28 -5.70 7.80 18.98
CA ALA A 28 -7.09 7.39 18.99
C ALA A 28 -7.23 5.87 19.23
N GLY A 29 -6.42 5.04 18.56
CA GLY A 29 -6.39 3.60 18.77
C GLY A 29 -6.08 3.22 20.21
N SER A 30 -5.07 3.84 20.83
CA SER A 30 -4.75 3.63 22.25
C SER A 30 -5.89 4.05 23.18
N THR A 31 -6.58 5.17 22.90
CA THR A 31 -7.75 5.58 23.68
C THR A 31 -8.92 4.61 23.49
N ILE A 32 -9.19 4.17 22.27
CA ILE A 32 -10.24 3.17 21.98
C ILE A 32 -9.94 1.86 22.71
N GLN A 33 -8.67 1.43 22.75
CA GLN A 33 -8.27 0.23 23.51
C GLN A 33 -8.63 0.28 25.00
N THR A 34 -8.66 1.48 25.62
CA THR A 34 -9.11 1.61 27.02
C THR A 34 -10.63 1.44 27.20
N LEU A 35 -11.41 1.59 26.13
CA LEU A 35 -12.87 1.49 26.15
C LEU A 35 -13.39 0.10 25.76
N TYR A 36 -12.58 -0.70 25.06
CA TYR A 36 -12.95 -2.03 24.57
C TYR A 36 -11.91 -3.05 25.02
N PRO A 37 -12.25 -3.98 25.93
CA PRO A 37 -11.27 -4.83 26.63
C PRO A 37 -10.54 -5.82 25.73
N ASN A 38 -11.15 -6.20 24.60
CA ASN A 38 -10.65 -7.23 23.69
C ASN A 38 -10.04 -6.65 22.40
N ILE A 39 -10.03 -5.32 22.24
CA ILE A 39 -9.68 -4.72 20.95
C ILE A 39 -8.15 -4.64 20.75
N ILE A 40 -7.72 -5.11 19.59
CA ILE A 40 -6.34 -4.96 19.12
C ILE A 40 -6.30 -3.77 18.18
N HIS A 41 -5.49 -2.76 18.50
CA HIS A 41 -5.18 -1.70 17.56
C HIS A 41 -4.02 -2.11 16.66
N LEU A 42 -4.30 -2.26 15.36
CA LEU A 42 -3.33 -2.60 14.34
C LEU A 42 -3.20 -1.46 13.33
N THR A 43 -1.98 -1.02 13.05
CA THR A 43 -1.76 -0.11 11.92
C THR A 43 -1.64 -0.88 10.60
N CYS A 44 -2.17 -0.34 9.52
CA CYS A 44 -2.22 -0.97 8.20
C CYS A 44 -0.83 -1.38 7.70
N LEU A 45 -0.64 -2.69 7.46
CA LEU A 45 0.65 -3.22 7.02
C LEU A 45 0.96 -2.94 5.55
N ALA A 46 -0.05 -2.76 4.70
CA ALA A 46 0.19 -2.33 3.33
C ALA A 46 0.69 -0.87 3.29
N HIS A 47 0.17 0.02 4.15
CA HIS A 47 0.72 1.37 4.35
C HIS A 47 2.12 1.31 4.97
N ALA A 48 2.38 0.40 5.91
CA ALA A 48 3.74 0.16 6.42
C ALA A 48 4.72 -0.16 5.29
N CYS A 49 4.36 -1.07 4.40
CA CYS A 49 5.18 -1.43 3.23
C CYS A 49 5.32 -0.27 2.24
N HIS A 50 4.26 0.51 2.02
CA HIS A 50 4.36 1.72 1.19
C HIS A 50 5.36 2.73 1.75
N ASN A 51 5.41 2.92 3.07
CA ASN A 51 6.40 3.80 3.70
C ASN A 51 7.84 3.32 3.50
N VAL A 52 8.05 2.00 3.31
CA VAL A 52 9.35 1.44 2.93
C VAL A 52 9.67 1.79 1.47
N CYS A 53 8.70 1.69 0.55
CA CYS A 53 8.89 2.14 -0.84
C CYS A 53 9.23 3.64 -0.93
N GLU A 54 8.61 4.48 -0.09
CA GLU A 54 8.93 5.92 -0.03
C GLU A 54 10.33 6.18 0.53
N GLU A 55 10.82 5.35 1.46
CA GLU A 55 12.20 5.41 1.93
C GLU A 55 13.18 5.07 0.80
N VAL A 56 12.90 4.01 0.01
CA VAL A 56 13.70 3.68 -1.19
C VAL A 56 13.75 4.90 -2.11
N ARG A 57 12.60 5.50 -2.42
CA ARG A 57 12.52 6.70 -3.28
C ARG A 57 13.40 7.85 -2.76
N ALA A 58 13.41 8.09 -1.44
CA ALA A 58 14.17 9.18 -0.84
C ALA A 58 15.69 9.07 -1.06
N TYR A 59 16.23 7.86 -1.18
CA TYR A 59 17.65 7.64 -1.48
C TYR A 59 18.02 7.91 -2.95
N TYR A 60 17.07 7.79 -3.89
CA TYR A 60 17.34 7.89 -5.34
C TYR A 60 16.78 9.16 -5.98
N LYS A 61 17.22 10.32 -5.48
CA LYS A 61 16.74 11.65 -5.92
C LYS A 61 16.83 11.88 -7.44
N ASN A 62 17.89 11.41 -8.10
CA ASN A 62 18.04 11.58 -9.55
C ASN A 62 17.05 10.70 -10.34
N VAL A 63 16.76 9.50 -9.85
CA VAL A 63 15.74 8.62 -10.45
C VAL A 63 14.34 9.20 -10.23
N ASP A 64 14.07 9.71 -9.02
CA ASP A 64 12.82 10.39 -8.71
C ASP A 64 12.62 11.64 -9.59
N GLN A 65 13.68 12.44 -9.76
CA GLN A 65 13.68 13.58 -10.66
C GLN A 65 13.43 13.14 -12.11
N LEU A 66 14.08 12.08 -12.59
CA LEU A 66 13.86 11.57 -13.96
C LEU A 66 12.40 11.22 -14.20
N ILE A 67 11.79 10.47 -13.27
CA ILE A 67 10.37 10.09 -13.35
C ILE A 67 9.47 11.34 -13.36
N SER A 68 9.77 12.32 -12.51
CA SER A 68 9.03 13.58 -12.43
C SER A 68 9.13 14.41 -13.71
N GLU A 69 10.34 14.56 -14.26
CA GLU A 69 10.57 15.33 -15.50
C GLU A 69 9.96 14.63 -16.71
N MET A 70 10.07 13.30 -16.79
CA MET A 70 9.42 12.52 -17.83
C MET A 70 7.90 12.66 -17.76
N LYS A 71 7.31 12.60 -16.55
CA LYS A 71 5.88 12.89 -16.37
C LYS A 71 5.54 14.28 -16.91
N LYS A 72 6.29 15.32 -16.58
CA LYS A 72 6.05 16.69 -17.09
C LYS A 72 6.17 16.77 -18.61
N THR A 73 7.15 16.08 -19.19
CA THR A 73 7.39 16.05 -20.64
C THR A 73 6.17 15.57 -21.42
N PHE A 74 5.45 14.56 -20.90
CA PHE A 74 4.32 13.95 -21.61
C PHE A 74 2.92 14.37 -21.10
N LEU A 75 2.76 14.77 -19.83
CA LEU A 75 1.44 14.95 -19.18
C LEU A 75 0.50 15.92 -19.89
N LYS A 76 1.02 16.94 -20.57
CA LYS A 76 0.22 17.99 -21.23
C LYS A 76 0.67 18.33 -22.66
N CYS A 77 1.45 17.46 -23.31
CA CYS A 77 1.93 17.71 -24.67
C CYS A 77 1.49 16.59 -25.63
N PRO A 78 0.32 16.74 -26.29
CA PRO A 78 -0.18 15.76 -27.25
C PRO A 78 0.81 15.47 -28.38
N LYS A 79 1.57 16.49 -28.83
CA LYS A 79 2.61 16.34 -29.86
C LYS A 79 3.68 15.32 -29.44
N ARG A 80 4.21 15.42 -28.20
CA ARG A 80 5.23 14.50 -27.69
C ARG A 80 4.69 13.09 -27.45
N ILE A 81 3.42 12.97 -27.05
CA ILE A 81 2.74 11.66 -26.97
C ILE A 81 2.59 11.05 -28.36
N ALA A 82 2.26 11.86 -29.39
CA ALA A 82 2.17 11.38 -30.77
C ALA A 82 3.52 10.83 -31.26
N VAL A 83 4.61 11.57 -31.05
CA VAL A 83 5.98 11.11 -31.39
C VAL A 83 6.34 9.81 -30.66
N LEU A 84 6.02 9.70 -29.36
CA LEU A 84 6.22 8.48 -28.59
C LEU A 84 5.49 7.29 -29.22
N LYS A 85 4.21 7.46 -29.58
CA LYS A 85 3.39 6.40 -30.18
C LYS A 85 3.79 6.05 -31.61
N GLU A 86 4.30 7.02 -32.37
CA GLU A 86 4.79 6.79 -33.73
C GLU A 86 6.05 5.94 -33.73
N LYS A 87 6.99 6.22 -32.82
CA LYS A 87 8.28 5.52 -32.73
C LYS A 87 8.22 4.23 -31.95
N CYS A 88 7.39 4.18 -30.92
CA CYS A 88 7.25 3.04 -30.04
C CYS A 88 5.75 2.76 -29.79
N PRO A 89 5.01 2.26 -30.80
CA PRO A 89 3.58 2.03 -30.70
C PRO A 89 3.19 1.04 -29.60
N GLU A 90 4.05 0.05 -29.35
CA GLU A 90 3.87 -0.97 -28.31
C GLU A 90 4.23 -0.47 -26.89
N LEU A 91 4.85 0.71 -26.77
CA LEU A 91 5.29 1.24 -25.48
C LEU A 91 4.12 1.91 -24.76
N PRO A 92 3.75 1.46 -23.54
CA PRO A 92 2.74 2.13 -22.75
C PRO A 92 3.13 3.58 -22.48
N ASN A 93 2.15 4.48 -22.34
CA ASN A 93 2.46 5.85 -21.93
C ASN A 93 3.24 5.85 -20.60
N PRO A 94 4.22 6.75 -20.43
CA PRO A 94 4.98 6.84 -19.20
C PRO A 94 4.08 6.87 -17.97
N PRO A 95 4.35 6.00 -16.98
CA PRO A 95 3.50 5.86 -15.83
C PRO A 95 3.44 7.19 -15.09
N ARG A 96 2.29 7.43 -14.48
CA ARG A 96 2.07 8.60 -13.64
C ARG A 96 2.07 8.08 -12.22
N PRO A 97 3.21 8.10 -11.49
CA PRO A 97 3.17 7.82 -10.06
C PRO A 97 2.14 8.75 -9.44
N ILE A 98 1.21 8.13 -8.73
CA ILE A 98 0.20 8.82 -7.95
C ILE A 98 0.69 8.69 -6.52
N ILE A 99 1.06 9.81 -5.91
CA ILE A 99 1.61 9.86 -4.54
C ILE A 99 0.70 9.13 -3.55
N THR A 100 -0.62 9.15 -3.79
CA THR A 100 -1.63 8.49 -2.94
C THR A 100 -1.89 7.03 -3.27
N ARG A 101 -1.24 6.42 -4.29
CA ARG A 101 -1.39 4.99 -4.60
C ARG A 101 -0.08 4.25 -4.31
N TRP A 102 -0.19 3.21 -3.50
CA TRP A 102 0.96 2.49 -2.95
C TRP A 102 1.79 1.79 -4.04
N GLY A 103 3.11 1.78 -3.86
CA GLY A 103 4.06 1.09 -4.74
C GLY A 103 4.21 1.67 -6.16
N THR A 104 3.46 2.72 -6.54
CA THR A 104 3.44 3.23 -7.91
C THR A 104 4.78 3.79 -8.39
N TRP A 105 5.60 4.32 -7.48
CA TRP A 105 6.93 4.80 -7.83
C TRP A 105 7.88 3.67 -8.25
N ILE A 106 7.92 2.55 -7.51
CA ILE A 106 8.75 1.40 -7.87
C ILE A 106 8.26 0.78 -9.20
N ASN A 107 6.95 0.71 -9.43
CA ASN A 107 6.41 0.29 -10.73
C ASN A 107 6.82 1.24 -11.86
N ALA A 108 6.93 2.54 -11.60
CA ALA A 108 7.49 3.47 -12.57
C ALA A 108 8.98 3.18 -12.82
N VAL A 109 9.78 2.95 -11.78
CA VAL A 109 11.20 2.53 -11.93
C VAL A 109 11.31 1.28 -12.81
N LYS A 110 10.47 0.24 -12.59
CA LYS A 110 10.42 -0.96 -13.46
C LYS A 110 10.21 -0.57 -14.92
N TYR A 111 9.20 0.26 -15.20
CA TYR A 111 8.91 0.74 -16.56
C TYR A 111 10.11 1.47 -17.19
N TYR A 112 10.76 2.39 -16.47
CA TYR A 112 11.91 3.13 -17.00
C TYR A 112 13.15 2.24 -17.18
N CYS A 113 13.32 1.23 -16.33
CA CYS A 113 14.39 0.25 -16.46
C CYS A 113 14.21 -0.62 -17.71
N THR A 114 12.99 -1.09 -17.97
CA THR A 114 12.68 -1.94 -19.13
C THR A 114 12.80 -1.18 -20.46
N ASN A 115 12.39 0.09 -20.49
CA ASN A 115 12.27 0.86 -21.74
C ASN A 115 13.30 1.98 -21.85
N PHE A 116 14.47 1.82 -21.21
CA PHE A 116 15.42 2.91 -21.00
C PHE A 116 15.95 3.49 -22.32
N ASN A 117 16.34 2.62 -23.25
CA ASN A 117 17.01 3.03 -24.48
C ASN A 117 16.05 3.72 -25.46
N GLU A 118 14.84 3.18 -25.57
CA GLU A 118 13.75 3.73 -26.38
C GLU A 118 13.37 5.13 -25.88
N LEU A 119 13.16 5.26 -24.56
CA LEU A 119 12.82 6.54 -23.94
C LEU A 119 13.97 7.56 -24.08
N LYS A 120 15.21 7.11 -23.94
CA LYS A 120 16.39 7.97 -24.14
C LYS A 120 16.44 8.51 -25.56
N SER A 121 16.29 7.64 -26.56
CA SER A 121 16.32 8.01 -27.98
C SER A 121 15.23 9.04 -28.30
N ILE A 122 13.99 8.83 -27.83
CA ILE A 122 12.87 9.76 -28.05
C ILE A 122 13.16 11.13 -27.42
N ILE A 123 13.74 11.14 -26.22
CA ILE A 123 14.02 12.40 -25.51
C ILE A 123 15.17 13.18 -26.16
N GLU A 124 16.13 12.49 -26.78
CA GLU A 124 17.23 13.12 -27.50
C GLU A 124 16.76 13.86 -28.77
N GLU A 125 15.71 13.38 -29.42
CA GLU A 125 15.16 13.95 -30.66
C GLU A 125 14.30 15.20 -30.47
N PHE A 126 13.80 15.45 -29.26
CA PHE A 126 12.99 16.64 -29.01
C PHE A 126 13.85 17.91 -29.16
N GLU A 127 13.61 18.66 -30.24
CA GLU A 127 14.24 19.97 -30.51
C GLU A 127 13.80 21.05 -29.52
N GLU A 128 12.58 20.91 -28.95
CA GLU A 128 12.04 21.84 -27.95
C GLU A 128 12.75 21.73 -26.59
N GLU A 129 13.56 22.73 -26.26
CA GLU A 129 14.32 22.85 -25.01
C GLU A 129 13.47 23.34 -23.81
N SER A 130 12.23 22.86 -23.69
CA SER A 130 11.46 23.07 -22.45
C SER A 130 12.26 22.56 -21.24
N GLU A 131 12.11 23.20 -20.08
CA GLU A 131 12.94 22.90 -18.90
C GLU A 131 12.88 21.40 -18.52
N CYS A 132 11.71 20.77 -18.63
CA CYS A 132 11.55 19.34 -18.35
C CYS A 132 12.28 18.44 -19.37
N VAL A 133 12.28 18.79 -20.65
CA VAL A 133 13.02 18.05 -21.70
C VAL A 133 14.52 18.19 -21.48
N ARG A 134 15.00 19.41 -21.19
CA ARG A 134 16.41 19.66 -20.86
C ARG A 134 16.86 18.85 -19.65
N ALA A 135 16.06 18.86 -18.59
CA ALA A 135 16.34 18.11 -17.39
C ALA A 135 16.34 16.59 -17.65
N ALA A 136 15.37 16.07 -18.41
CA ALA A 136 15.32 14.67 -18.80
C ALA A 136 16.54 14.25 -19.64
N LYS A 137 16.90 15.02 -20.69
CA LYS A 137 18.11 14.78 -21.50
C LYS A 137 19.37 14.69 -20.63
N ARG A 138 19.53 15.63 -19.69
CA ARG A 138 20.66 15.62 -18.73
C ARG A 138 20.67 14.35 -17.89
N LEU A 139 19.51 13.95 -17.35
CA LEU A 139 19.40 12.77 -16.49
C LEU A 139 19.67 11.47 -17.26
N PHE A 140 19.17 11.31 -18.48
CA PHE A 140 19.47 10.13 -19.32
C PHE A 140 20.96 9.99 -19.68
N LYS A 141 21.73 11.08 -19.62
CA LYS A 141 23.18 11.08 -19.83
C LYS A 141 23.99 10.78 -18.57
N MET A 142 23.36 10.80 -17.38
CA MET A 142 24.06 10.51 -16.13
C MET A 142 24.41 9.01 -16.03
N PRO A 143 25.69 8.65 -15.85
CA PRO A 143 26.10 7.24 -15.77
C PRO A 143 25.44 6.46 -14.64
N SER A 144 25.06 7.14 -13.55
CA SER A 144 24.47 6.51 -12.37
C SER A 144 23.00 6.15 -12.52
N ILE A 145 22.27 6.69 -13.51
CA ILE A 145 20.82 6.43 -13.63
C ILE A 145 20.54 4.97 -13.97
N GLN A 146 21.22 4.41 -14.97
CA GLN A 146 20.97 3.03 -15.40
C GLN A 146 21.29 2.04 -14.28
N SER A 147 22.46 2.20 -13.64
CA SER A 147 22.87 1.37 -12.51
C SER A 147 21.93 1.49 -11.32
N ASN A 148 21.42 2.70 -11.01
CA ASN A 148 20.41 2.89 -9.98
C ASN A 148 19.07 2.23 -10.34
N LEU A 149 18.58 2.38 -11.57
CA LEU A 149 17.35 1.73 -12.03
C LEU A 149 17.43 0.21 -11.88
N VAL A 150 18.52 -0.40 -12.38
CA VAL A 150 18.77 -1.84 -12.25
C VAL A 150 18.81 -2.25 -10.78
N TYR A 151 19.55 -1.53 -9.95
CA TYR A 151 19.65 -1.86 -8.53
C TYR A 151 18.30 -1.81 -7.82
N ILE A 152 17.50 -0.76 -8.05
CA ILE A 152 16.16 -0.61 -7.43
C ILE A 152 15.25 -1.75 -7.88
N VAL A 153 15.22 -2.06 -9.18
CA VAL A 153 14.35 -3.12 -9.71
C VAL A 153 14.76 -4.49 -9.17
N SER A 154 16.06 -4.81 -9.16
CA SER A 154 16.57 -6.10 -8.70
C SER A 154 16.35 -6.34 -7.21
N ASN A 155 16.49 -5.31 -6.36
CA ASN A 155 16.38 -5.47 -4.90
C ASN A 155 14.97 -5.16 -4.39
N PHE A 156 14.29 -4.14 -4.90
CA PHE A 156 13.02 -3.65 -4.34
C PHE A 156 11.82 -3.81 -5.27
N GLY A 157 12.03 -4.33 -6.48
CA GLY A 157 10.97 -4.53 -7.47
C GLY A 157 9.85 -5.46 -7.01
N PHE A 158 10.09 -6.33 -6.03
CA PHE A 158 9.04 -7.21 -5.52
C PHE A 158 8.01 -6.50 -4.63
N LEU A 159 8.34 -5.33 -4.05
CA LEU A 159 7.50 -4.67 -3.05
C LEU A 159 6.08 -4.32 -3.55
N PRO A 160 5.87 -3.73 -4.75
CA PRO A 160 4.53 -3.41 -5.23
C PRO A 160 3.62 -4.63 -5.40
N ASP A 161 4.19 -5.74 -5.88
CA ASP A 161 3.44 -6.98 -6.10
C ASP A 161 3.01 -7.58 -4.75
N THR A 162 3.87 -7.48 -3.74
CA THR A 162 3.55 -7.94 -2.39
C THR A 162 2.52 -7.05 -1.69
N ILE A 163 2.59 -5.72 -1.87
CA ILE A 163 1.56 -4.79 -1.41
C ILE A 163 0.21 -5.15 -2.05
N THR A 164 0.19 -5.40 -3.36
CA THR A 164 -1.04 -5.82 -4.07
C THR A 164 -1.62 -7.11 -3.49
N LYS A 165 -0.78 -8.09 -3.11
CA LYS A 165 -1.23 -9.30 -2.41
C LYS A 165 -1.87 -8.98 -1.05
N LEU A 166 -1.30 -8.05 -0.28
CA LEU A 166 -1.86 -7.59 1.01
C LEU A 166 -3.19 -6.82 0.88
N GLU A 167 -3.49 -6.29 -0.31
CA GLU A 167 -4.75 -5.60 -0.61
C GLU A 167 -5.90 -6.57 -0.95
N THR A 168 -5.61 -7.86 -1.15
CA THR A 168 -6.61 -8.89 -1.49
C THR A 168 -7.57 -9.12 -0.31
N ARG A 169 -8.87 -9.25 -0.61
CA ARG A 169 -9.93 -9.51 0.37
C ARG A 169 -10.10 -10.99 0.68
N GLY A 170 -10.67 -11.30 1.84
CA GLY A 170 -11.09 -12.65 2.20
C GLY A 170 -9.94 -13.65 2.33
N VAL A 171 -8.72 -13.17 2.51
CA VAL A 171 -7.52 -14.00 2.67
C VAL A 171 -7.43 -14.48 4.12
N LEU A 172 -6.99 -15.72 4.32
CA LEU A 172 -6.70 -16.27 5.65
C LEU A 172 -5.63 -15.43 6.34
N LEU A 173 -5.76 -15.24 7.66
CA LEU A 173 -4.78 -14.50 8.44
C LEU A 173 -3.37 -15.08 8.25
N SER A 174 -3.23 -16.41 8.24
CA SER A 174 -1.95 -17.09 8.02
C SER A 174 -1.29 -16.72 6.70
N LYS A 175 -2.06 -16.68 5.61
CA LYS A 175 -1.54 -16.26 4.30
C LYS A 175 -1.13 -14.80 4.29
N SER A 176 -1.88 -13.93 4.96
CA SER A 176 -1.50 -12.52 5.09
C SER A 176 -0.24 -12.34 5.96
N VAL A 177 -0.07 -13.13 7.02
CA VAL A 177 1.15 -13.15 7.84
C VAL A 177 2.36 -13.66 7.05
N ASP A 178 2.20 -14.75 6.30
CA ASP A 178 3.23 -15.29 5.40
C ASP A 178 3.70 -14.22 4.40
N ILE A 179 2.78 -13.44 3.85
CA ILE A 179 3.11 -12.37 2.91
C ILE A 179 4.05 -11.34 3.57
N VAL A 180 3.76 -10.91 4.80
CA VAL A 180 4.59 -9.94 5.53
C VAL A 180 5.95 -10.53 5.89
N ASN A 181 5.99 -11.77 6.37
CA ASN A 181 7.26 -12.46 6.70
C ASN A 181 8.13 -12.62 5.45
N ASN A 182 7.55 -12.95 4.31
CA ASN A 182 8.26 -13.05 3.04
C ASN A 182 8.85 -11.71 2.56
N ILE A 183 8.25 -10.56 2.92
CA ILE A 183 8.86 -9.25 2.66
C ILE A 183 10.16 -9.12 3.45
N GLN A 184 10.13 -9.50 4.73
CA GLN A 184 11.31 -9.42 5.59
C GLN A 184 12.45 -10.26 5.02
N ILE A 185 12.19 -11.52 4.68
CA ILE A 185 13.18 -12.45 4.11
C ILE A 185 13.79 -11.85 2.82
N LYS A 186 12.96 -11.37 1.90
CA LYS A 186 13.44 -10.76 0.66
C LYS A 186 14.25 -9.49 0.88
N LEU A 187 13.93 -8.69 1.89
CA LEU A 187 14.72 -7.51 2.26
C LEU A 187 16.06 -7.90 2.89
N GLU A 188 16.12 -9.00 3.64
CA GLU A 188 17.36 -9.56 4.20
C GLU A 188 18.29 -10.10 3.10
N GLU A 189 17.74 -10.61 2.00
CA GLU A 189 18.49 -11.06 0.81
C GLU A 189 19.05 -9.90 -0.04
N CYS A 190 18.55 -8.67 0.16
CA CYS A 190 18.99 -7.50 -0.62
C CYS A 190 20.42 -7.06 -0.20
N ASN A 191 21.25 -6.73 -1.19
CA ASN A 191 22.66 -6.41 -0.96
C ASN A 191 22.95 -4.91 -1.07
N GLY A 192 23.81 -4.38 -0.20
CA GLY A 192 24.31 -3.00 -0.25
C GLY A 192 23.91 -2.13 0.95
N GLU A 193 24.55 -0.96 1.09
CA GLU A 193 24.33 -0.06 2.22
C GLU A 193 22.88 0.46 2.28
N ILE A 194 22.31 0.80 1.12
CA ILE A 194 20.92 1.26 1.03
C ILE A 194 19.97 0.13 1.43
N ALA A 195 20.20 -1.12 0.98
CA ALA A 195 19.37 -2.25 1.37
C ALA A 195 19.32 -2.45 2.89
N LYS A 196 20.44 -2.32 3.61
CA LYS A 196 20.48 -2.38 5.08
C LYS A 196 19.62 -1.29 5.72
N LEU A 197 19.73 -0.05 5.23
CA LEU A 197 18.93 1.08 5.73
C LEU A 197 17.43 0.87 5.49
N ILE A 198 17.07 0.26 4.35
CA ILE A 198 15.68 -0.07 4.01
C ILE A 198 15.15 -1.22 4.88
N LEU A 199 15.96 -2.23 5.17
CA LEU A 199 15.61 -3.30 6.12
C LEU A 199 15.40 -2.74 7.53
N ASP A 200 16.30 -1.87 8.00
CA ASP A 200 16.15 -1.19 9.29
C ASP A 200 14.87 -0.36 9.35
N LYS A 201 14.54 0.33 8.26
CA LYS A 201 13.27 1.06 8.13
C LYS A 201 12.07 0.11 8.26
N PHE A 202 12.07 -1.02 7.54
CA PHE A 202 11.01 -2.02 7.62
C PHE A 202 10.85 -2.52 9.06
N ASN A 203 11.93 -2.97 9.70
CA ASN A 203 11.93 -3.45 11.08
C ASN A 203 11.41 -2.40 12.07
N LYS A 204 11.80 -1.13 11.89
CA LYS A 204 11.31 -0.01 12.71
C LYS A 204 9.83 0.28 12.53
N VAL A 205 9.29 0.13 11.31
CA VAL A 205 7.86 0.33 11.05
C VAL A 205 7.05 -0.82 11.65
N ILE A 206 7.52 -2.06 11.49
CA ILE A 206 6.87 -3.26 12.03
C ILE A 206 6.88 -3.26 13.57
N SER A 207 8.01 -2.98 14.20
CA SER A 207 8.13 -2.95 15.67
C SER A 207 7.29 -1.86 16.35
N LYS A 208 7.01 -0.75 15.65
CA LYS A 208 6.11 0.29 16.15
C LYS A 208 4.63 -0.11 16.11
N ASN A 209 4.27 -1.14 15.34
CA ASN A 209 2.92 -1.64 15.25
C ASN A 209 2.68 -2.65 16.38
N LYS A 210 2.31 -2.16 17.57
CA LYS A 210 2.13 -3.01 18.76
C LYS A 210 1.14 -4.17 18.51
N GLY A 211 0.03 -3.90 17.83
CA GLY A 211 -0.96 -4.92 17.49
C GLY A 211 -0.44 -6.02 16.58
N TRP A 212 0.66 -5.80 15.84
CA TRP A 212 1.26 -6.85 15.01
C TRP A 212 1.80 -8.02 15.84
N GLY A 213 2.31 -7.76 17.05
CA GLY A 213 2.73 -8.82 17.97
C GLY A 213 1.55 -9.72 18.35
N ASN A 214 0.43 -9.12 18.77
CA ASN A 214 -0.80 -9.85 19.10
C ASN A 214 -1.32 -10.67 17.91
N ILE A 215 -1.31 -10.09 16.70
CA ILE A 215 -1.75 -10.78 15.49
C ILE A 215 -0.87 -12.00 15.17
N LYS A 216 0.45 -11.91 15.36
CA LYS A 216 1.35 -13.05 15.16
C LYS A 216 1.07 -14.18 16.17
N ASN A 217 0.84 -13.84 17.44
CA ASN A 217 0.50 -14.83 18.46
C ASN A 217 -0.84 -15.51 18.15
N ILE A 218 -1.86 -14.74 17.77
CA ILE A 218 -3.15 -15.29 17.32
C ILE A 218 -2.97 -16.22 16.12
N ASN A 219 -2.13 -15.82 15.16
CA ASN A 219 -1.85 -16.64 13.99
C ASN A 219 -1.18 -17.97 14.38
N GLN A 220 -0.22 -17.98 15.31
CA GLN A 220 0.44 -19.18 15.79
C GLN A 220 -0.55 -20.18 16.40
N VAL A 221 -1.52 -19.70 17.19
CA VAL A 221 -2.61 -20.53 17.73
C VAL A 221 -3.45 -21.11 16.59
N LEU A 222 -3.83 -20.28 15.61
CA LEU A 222 -4.69 -20.69 14.50
C LEU A 222 -4.06 -21.73 13.55
N ILE A 223 -2.73 -21.76 13.45
CA ILE A 223 -1.99 -22.73 12.64
C ILE A 223 -1.46 -23.92 13.46
N GLY A 224 -1.70 -23.94 14.77
CA GLY A 224 -1.30 -25.04 15.66
C GLY A 224 0.20 -25.07 16.01
N GLU A 225 0.88 -23.91 15.97
CA GLU A 225 2.30 -23.80 16.33
C GLU A 225 2.53 -23.53 17.84
N THR A 226 1.50 -23.17 18.59
CA THR A 226 1.58 -22.98 20.06
C THR A 226 1.53 -24.32 20.79
N THR A 227 2.43 -24.50 21.76
CA THR A 227 2.57 -25.75 22.53
C THR A 227 2.13 -25.64 23.99
N THR A 228 1.76 -24.45 24.48
CA THR A 228 1.33 -24.22 25.87
C THR A 228 0.08 -23.34 25.93
N ASP A 229 -0.79 -23.62 26.92
CA ASP A 229 -2.01 -22.83 27.19
C ASP A 229 -1.69 -21.43 27.75
N ASP A 230 -0.44 -21.19 28.15
CA ASP A 230 0.02 -19.90 28.69
C ASP A 230 -0.14 -18.76 27.67
N ASP A 231 0.05 -19.04 26.37
CA ASP A 231 -0.10 -18.05 25.29
C ASP A 231 -1.56 -17.56 25.14
N LEU A 232 -2.54 -18.41 25.45
CA LEU A 232 -3.97 -18.06 25.45
C LEU A 232 -4.31 -17.17 26.66
N SER A 233 -3.76 -17.49 27.83
CA SER A 233 -4.04 -16.79 29.09
C SER A 233 -3.52 -15.35 29.16
N SER A 234 -2.54 -15.01 28.32
CA SER A 234 -1.96 -13.66 28.22
C SER A 234 -2.86 -12.65 27.50
N SER A 235 -3.92 -13.13 26.85
CA SER A 235 -4.86 -12.33 26.08
C SER A 235 -6.23 -12.30 26.75
N ASN A 236 -6.95 -11.18 26.64
CA ASN A 236 -8.36 -11.11 27.05
C ASN A 236 -9.31 -11.87 26.09
N LEU A 237 -8.78 -12.66 25.15
CA LEU A 237 -9.56 -13.31 24.11
C LEU A 237 -10.04 -14.70 24.56
N ASN A 238 -11.33 -14.99 24.34
CA ASN A 238 -11.87 -16.33 24.52
C ASN A 238 -11.72 -17.17 23.23
N LEU A 239 -12.09 -18.45 23.28
CA LEU A 239 -11.96 -19.38 22.14
C LEU A 239 -12.70 -18.88 20.89
N ASP A 240 -13.92 -18.36 21.05
CA ASP A 240 -14.72 -17.84 19.93
C ASP A 240 -14.03 -16.62 19.27
N ASN A 241 -13.38 -15.77 20.06
CA ASN A 241 -12.62 -14.63 19.57
C ASN A 241 -11.46 -15.10 18.69
N TYR A 242 -10.70 -16.12 19.10
CA TYR A 242 -9.64 -16.71 18.27
C TYR A 242 -10.21 -17.24 16.95
N LEU A 243 -11.28 -18.03 16.99
CA LEU A 243 -11.91 -18.59 15.80
C LEU A 243 -12.38 -17.49 14.83
N SER A 244 -12.92 -16.39 15.35
CA SER A 244 -13.37 -15.25 14.55
C SER A 244 -12.24 -14.50 13.84
N MET A 245 -10.99 -14.64 14.31
CA MET A 245 -9.80 -14.01 13.73
C MET A 245 -9.20 -14.79 12.54
N LYS A 246 -9.79 -15.93 12.14
CA LYS A 246 -9.30 -16.75 11.01
C LYS A 246 -9.11 -15.96 9.71
N TYR A 247 -9.94 -14.95 9.48
CA TYR A 247 -9.89 -14.04 8.32
C TYR A 247 -9.66 -12.58 8.75
N ALA A 248 -9.02 -12.37 9.90
CA ALA A 248 -8.74 -11.03 10.41
C ALA A 248 -7.92 -10.22 9.39
N PRO A 249 -8.40 -9.05 8.95
CA PRO A 249 -7.64 -8.22 8.03
C PRO A 249 -6.42 -7.64 8.74
N ILE A 250 -5.32 -7.45 8.00
CA ILE A 250 -4.11 -6.79 8.52
C ILE A 250 -3.81 -5.46 7.82
N THR A 251 -4.77 -4.99 7.02
CA THR A 251 -4.68 -3.78 6.22
C THR A 251 -5.98 -2.99 6.31
N SER A 252 -5.90 -1.66 6.19
CA SER A 252 -7.06 -0.75 6.17
C SER A 252 -7.55 -0.46 4.74
N VAL A 253 -7.20 -1.31 3.77
CA VAL A 253 -7.47 -1.07 2.34
C VAL A 253 -8.96 -0.94 2.06
N ASP A 254 -9.78 -1.72 2.78
CA ASP A 254 -11.23 -1.67 2.61
C ASP A 254 -11.85 -0.37 3.08
N VAL A 255 -11.23 0.28 4.09
CA VAL A 255 -11.60 1.63 4.50
C VAL A 255 -11.30 2.62 3.37
N GLU A 256 -10.14 2.52 2.73
CA GLU A 256 -9.78 3.38 1.60
C GLU A 256 -10.70 3.18 0.38
N ARG A 257 -11.04 1.93 0.08
CA ARG A 257 -12.03 1.58 -0.97
C ARG A 257 -13.41 2.17 -0.65
N SER A 258 -13.80 2.21 0.63
CA SER A 258 -15.07 2.81 1.05
C SER A 258 -15.16 4.31 0.78
N PHE A 259 -14.05 5.05 0.85
CA PHE A 259 -14.04 6.48 0.50
C PHE A 259 -14.40 6.74 -0.96
N SER A 260 -13.99 5.85 -1.88
CA SER A 260 -14.41 5.92 -3.27
C SER A 260 -15.93 5.76 -3.41
N MET A 261 -16.53 4.85 -2.64
CA MET A 261 -17.98 4.66 -2.61
C MET A 261 -18.70 5.87 -2.02
N TYR A 262 -18.18 6.46 -0.94
CA TYR A 262 -18.75 7.70 -0.38
C TYR A 262 -18.65 8.88 -1.33
N LYS A 263 -17.58 8.97 -2.11
CA LYS A 263 -17.46 10.00 -3.14
C LYS A 263 -18.58 9.91 -4.17
N ASN A 264 -19.03 8.70 -4.52
CA ASN A 264 -20.16 8.50 -5.44
C ASN A 264 -21.49 9.04 -4.87
N ILE A 265 -21.67 8.93 -3.55
CA ILE A 265 -22.83 9.50 -2.84
C ILE A 265 -22.81 11.02 -2.91
N LEU A 266 -21.63 11.63 -2.75
CA LEU A 266 -21.44 13.08 -2.67
C LEU A 266 -21.28 13.76 -4.06
N THR A 267 -21.58 13.07 -5.16
CA THR A 267 -21.49 13.67 -6.50
C THR A 267 -22.61 14.69 -6.73
N SER A 268 -22.29 15.78 -7.44
CA SER A 268 -23.24 16.84 -7.82
C SER A 268 -24.42 16.37 -8.67
N ASN A 269 -24.35 15.15 -9.21
CA ASN A 269 -25.39 14.51 -10.01
C ASN A 269 -26.42 13.75 -9.14
N ARG A 270 -26.20 13.66 -7.82
CA ARG A 270 -27.03 12.89 -6.88
C ARG A 270 -27.65 13.81 -5.82
N ASN A 271 -28.61 14.64 -6.24
CA ASN A 271 -29.22 15.68 -5.39
C ASN A 271 -30.54 15.27 -4.70
N ARG A 272 -30.92 13.99 -4.76
CA ARG A 272 -32.26 13.52 -4.34
C ARG A 272 -32.24 12.22 -3.53
N PHE A 273 -31.16 11.94 -2.79
CA PHE A 273 -31.19 10.80 -1.87
C PHE A 273 -32.20 11.06 -0.76
N THR A 274 -33.20 10.19 -0.65
CA THR A 274 -33.95 9.99 0.58
C THR A 274 -33.16 9.04 1.49
N GLU A 275 -33.47 9.02 2.78
CA GLU A 275 -32.83 8.10 3.73
C GLU A 275 -32.96 6.62 3.30
N ASP A 276 -34.14 6.23 2.80
CA ASP A 276 -34.42 4.89 2.28
C ASP A 276 -33.63 4.56 1.00
N ASN A 277 -33.51 5.51 0.07
CA ASN A 277 -32.72 5.28 -1.16
C ASN A 277 -31.22 5.25 -0.88
N LEU A 278 -30.76 6.07 0.07
CA LEU A 278 -29.36 6.07 0.51
C LEU A 278 -29.00 4.76 1.20
N SER A 279 -29.88 4.24 2.08
CA SER A 279 -29.64 2.97 2.76
C SER A 279 -29.57 1.81 1.76
N LYS A 280 -30.50 1.74 0.80
CA LYS A 280 -30.48 0.76 -0.29
C LYS A 280 -29.23 0.89 -1.15
N TYR A 281 -28.84 2.11 -1.50
CA TYR A 281 -27.63 2.38 -2.28
C TYR A 281 -26.37 1.91 -1.54
N MET A 282 -26.30 2.17 -0.23
CA MET A 282 -25.21 1.71 0.62
C MET A 282 -25.17 0.18 0.67
N VAL A 283 -26.30 -0.49 0.93
CA VAL A 283 -26.37 -1.96 0.91
C VAL A 283 -25.88 -2.50 -0.43
N VAL A 284 -26.39 -1.99 -1.56
CA VAL A 284 -25.97 -2.48 -2.88
C VAL A 284 -24.45 -2.30 -3.09
N ASN A 285 -23.89 -1.15 -2.75
CA ASN A 285 -22.46 -0.92 -2.95
C ASN A 285 -21.58 -1.73 -2.00
N PHE A 286 -21.99 -1.91 -0.74
CA PHE A 286 -21.21 -2.66 0.25
C PHE A 286 -21.39 -4.18 0.14
N PHE A 287 -22.45 -4.68 -0.51
CA PHE A 287 -22.72 -6.11 -0.66
C PHE A 287 -22.31 -6.65 -2.04
N PHE A 288 -22.40 -5.84 -3.10
CA PHE A 288 -22.08 -6.29 -4.48
C PHE A 288 -20.72 -5.83 -5.00
N ASN A 289 -20.12 -4.76 -4.45
CA ASN A 289 -18.72 -4.38 -4.78
C ASN A 289 -17.69 -5.03 -3.84
N THR A 290 -18.11 -6.06 -3.08
CA THR A 290 -17.25 -6.83 -2.17
C THR A 290 -16.68 -8.11 -2.77
N ASN A 291 -17.09 -8.48 -3.98
CA ASN A 291 -16.50 -9.58 -4.75
C ASN A 291 -15.28 -9.10 -5.55
#